data_AF-E0S052-F1
#
_entry.id   AF-E0S052-F1
#
_cell.length_a   1.000
_cell.length_b   1.000
_cell.length_c   1.000
_cell.angle_alpha   90.00
_cell.angle_beta   90.00
_cell.angle_gamma   90.00
#
_symmetry.space_group_name_H-M   'P 1'
#
loop_
_entity.id
_entity.type
_entity.pdbx_description
1 polymer ?
#
loop_
_entity_poly.entity_id
_entity_poly.type
_entity_poly.pdbx_seq_one_letter_code
_entity_poly.pdbx_strand_id
1 'polypeptide(L)'
;MNILLYDFLNSYIQSDLVYYLEKMGHHCTNVLYREGVDKYDDDRFATRMERDLRSFSYDLVITTNFWPVVSKVCKKHDIKYVSWFFDSPPNLPTAECMDYSCNKIYFFARADYEKYKALGLDNVYYLPLAVNVDRLRQIKVDEKKYCCEISFVGKLYESMLPALMAHMDDYQKGFIDSVVKIQMELYGGYIVDDVITEEFAESVRKRYKSLSDKAIQISKQELAWAVASHVTHLERMTLLSILGKRHQVRLYTFELSEDEKRLLGNVEFCGPVDYLKEMPQVFAASKVNLCPVLKANRSGIPLRALDVMGCGGFLLSSYQSELAEYFLDGDECVMYESIEDAISKANFYLSHEELRRQIAAAGRARIEDAFRYEDRIRVLLDF
;
A
#
# COMPACT_ATOMS: atom_id res chain seq x y z
N MET A 1 -20.27 12.07 18.11
CA MET A 1 -19.88 13.11 17.12
C MET A 1 -20.60 12.84 15.82
N ASN A 2 -20.92 13.90 15.10
CA ASN A 2 -21.41 13.90 13.73
C ASN A 2 -20.20 14.00 12.78
N ILE A 3 -19.94 12.95 12.01
CA ILE A 3 -18.72 12.83 11.20
C ILE A 3 -19.12 12.76 9.72
N LEU A 4 -18.56 13.66 8.92
CA LEU A 4 -18.68 13.63 7.46
C LEU A 4 -17.45 12.92 6.88
N LEU A 5 -17.67 11.87 6.09
CA LEU A 5 -16.59 11.16 5.41
C LEU A 5 -16.74 11.29 3.91
N TYR A 6 -15.63 11.57 3.22
CA TYR A 6 -15.56 11.51 1.75
C TYR A 6 -14.68 10.35 1.31
N ASP A 7 -15.24 9.49 0.46
CA ASP A 7 -14.52 8.42 -0.22
C ASP A 7 -14.33 8.78 -1.70
N PHE A 8 -13.13 9.24 -2.01
CA PHE A 8 -12.71 9.61 -3.37
C PHE A 8 -12.06 8.47 -4.13
N LEU A 9 -11.57 7.45 -3.42
CA LEU A 9 -10.71 6.40 -3.97
C LEU A 9 -11.39 5.05 -4.02
N ASN A 10 -12.62 4.95 -3.47
CA ASN A 10 -13.23 3.67 -3.12
C ASN A 10 -12.25 2.85 -2.25
N SER A 11 -11.74 3.50 -1.19
CA SER A 11 -10.63 2.97 -0.39
C SER A 11 -11.01 1.67 0.32
N TYR A 12 -10.07 0.73 0.35
CA TYR A 12 -10.23 -0.56 1.01
C TYR A 12 -10.55 -0.46 2.51
N ILE A 13 -10.09 0.61 3.18
CA ILE A 13 -10.29 0.80 4.62
C ILE A 13 -11.54 1.62 4.95
N GLN A 14 -12.18 2.26 3.96
CA GLN A 14 -13.29 3.20 4.20
C GLN A 14 -14.49 2.51 4.86
N SER A 15 -14.92 1.38 4.30
CA SER A 15 -16.10 0.66 4.78
C SER A 15 -15.94 0.17 6.23
N ASP A 16 -14.75 -0.33 6.57
CA ASP A 16 -14.43 -0.79 7.92
C ASP A 16 -14.30 0.38 8.90
N LEU A 17 -13.70 1.50 8.47
CA LEU A 17 -13.61 2.71 9.28
C LEU A 17 -15.00 3.23 9.66
N VAL A 18 -15.91 3.34 8.68
CA VAL A 18 -17.31 3.75 8.93
C VAL A 18 -18.00 2.78 9.88
N TYR A 19 -17.87 1.47 9.64
CA TYR A 19 -18.46 0.45 10.50
C TYR A 19 -18.04 0.60 11.98
N TYR A 20 -16.75 0.78 12.26
CA TYR A 20 -16.29 0.92 13.65
C TYR A 20 -16.60 2.29 14.26
N LEU A 21 -16.63 3.37 13.48
CA LEU A 21 -17.11 4.67 13.97
C LEU A 21 -18.57 4.58 14.43
N GLU A 22 -19.44 3.97 13.62
CA GLU A 22 -20.84 3.75 13.98
C GLU A 22 -20.99 2.80 15.19
N LYS A 23 -20.22 1.70 15.21
CA LYS A 23 -20.17 0.75 16.34
C LYS A 23 -19.75 1.44 17.65
N MET A 24 -18.90 2.46 17.57
CA MET A 24 -18.46 3.29 18.71
C MET A 24 -19.43 4.42 19.07
N GLY A 25 -20.59 4.50 18.41
CA GLY A 25 -21.66 5.46 18.73
C GLY A 25 -21.55 6.81 18.02
N HIS A 26 -20.72 6.93 16.98
CA HIS A 26 -20.65 8.12 16.14
C HIS A 26 -21.70 8.06 15.02
N HIS A 27 -22.20 9.23 14.61
CA HIS A 27 -23.11 9.34 13.47
C HIS A 27 -22.30 9.69 12.22
N CYS A 28 -22.28 8.79 11.24
CA CYS A 28 -21.45 8.93 10.04
C CYS A 28 -22.28 9.23 8.79
N THR A 29 -21.96 10.33 8.12
CA THR A 29 -22.41 10.57 6.74
C THR A 29 -21.27 10.20 5.80
N ASN A 30 -21.33 9.02 5.18
CA ASN A 30 -20.32 8.60 4.20
C ASN A 30 -20.73 8.96 2.77
N VAL A 31 -19.93 9.78 2.09
CA VAL A 31 -20.17 10.24 0.72
C VAL A 31 -19.16 9.56 -0.22
N LEU A 32 -19.65 8.61 -1.01
CA LEU A 32 -18.89 8.05 -2.14
C LEU A 32 -18.90 9.06 -3.30
N TYR A 33 -17.75 9.69 -3.55
CA TYR A 33 -17.61 10.70 -4.59
C TYR A 33 -16.93 10.09 -5.82
N ARG A 34 -17.72 9.76 -6.85
CA ARG A 34 -17.25 9.03 -8.04
C ARG A 34 -16.71 9.91 -9.16
N GLU A 35 -16.94 11.21 -9.09
CA GLU A 35 -16.44 12.15 -10.09
C GLU A 35 -14.95 12.39 -9.84
N GLY A 36 -14.14 12.56 -10.90
CA GLY A 36 -12.73 12.90 -10.74
C GLY A 36 -12.58 14.24 -10.00
N VAL A 37 -11.74 14.27 -8.97
CA VAL A 37 -11.47 15.45 -8.14
C VAL A 37 -10.01 15.84 -8.28
N ASP A 38 -9.75 17.11 -8.60
CA ASP A 38 -8.42 17.66 -8.41
C ASP A 38 -8.14 17.79 -6.91
N LYS A 39 -7.03 17.21 -6.45
CA LYS A 39 -6.70 17.17 -5.03
C LYS A 39 -6.53 18.56 -4.41
N TYR A 40 -6.07 19.54 -5.20
CA TYR A 40 -5.67 20.86 -4.72
C TYR A 40 -6.76 21.89 -4.96
N ASP A 41 -7.31 21.94 -6.17
CA ASP A 41 -8.22 23.00 -6.60
C ASP A 41 -9.37 22.44 -7.45
N ASP A 42 -10.51 22.17 -6.80
CA ASP A 42 -11.75 21.73 -7.45
C ASP A 42 -12.95 22.52 -6.90
N ASP A 43 -13.35 23.59 -7.61
CA ASP A 43 -14.46 24.47 -7.21
C ASP A 43 -15.80 23.74 -7.14
N ARG A 44 -16.00 22.72 -7.99
CA ARG A 44 -17.24 21.93 -8.02
C ARG A 44 -17.34 21.09 -6.76
N PHE A 45 -16.26 20.40 -6.38
CA PHE A 45 -16.20 19.65 -5.14
C PHE A 45 -16.30 20.58 -3.92
N ALA A 46 -15.57 21.71 -3.90
CA ALA A 46 -15.63 22.67 -2.81
C ALA A 46 -17.07 23.18 -2.59
N THR A 47 -17.75 23.60 -3.65
CA THR A 47 -19.16 24.03 -3.59
C THR A 47 -20.09 22.93 -3.08
N ARG A 48 -19.84 21.67 -3.50
CA ARG A 48 -20.58 20.51 -3.00
C ARG A 48 -20.38 20.34 -1.50
N MET A 49 -19.13 20.34 -1.04
CA MET A 49 -18.79 20.18 0.37
C MET A 49 -19.39 21.28 1.23
N GLU A 50 -19.34 22.54 0.79
CA GLU A 50 -20.01 23.64 1.49
C GLU A 50 -21.52 23.42 1.65
N ARG A 51 -22.18 22.85 0.64
CA ARG A 51 -23.61 22.52 0.72
C ARG A 51 -23.86 21.40 1.73
N ASP A 52 -23.00 20.37 1.74
CA ASP A 52 -23.11 19.27 2.69
C ASP A 52 -22.90 19.78 4.14
N LEU A 53 -21.94 20.69 4.36
CA LEU A 53 -21.72 21.34 5.67
C LEU A 53 -22.84 22.29 6.10
N ARG A 54 -23.62 22.85 5.16
CA ARG A 54 -24.80 23.67 5.46
C ARG A 54 -26.06 22.84 5.75
N SER A 55 -26.14 21.62 5.22
CA SER A 55 -27.34 20.77 5.36
C SER A 55 -27.40 20.05 6.71
N PHE A 56 -26.26 19.88 7.37
CA PHE A 56 -26.16 19.21 8.65
C PHE A 56 -24.95 19.72 9.44
N SER A 57 -25.05 19.74 10.77
CA SER A 57 -23.95 20.18 11.64
C SER A 57 -23.00 19.02 11.89
N TYR A 58 -21.76 19.14 11.40
CA TYR A 58 -20.69 18.16 11.58
C TYR A 58 -19.62 18.67 12.54
N ASP A 59 -19.11 17.77 13.38
CA ASP A 59 -18.02 18.04 14.32
C ASP A 59 -16.63 17.81 13.68
N LEU A 60 -16.57 16.95 12.66
CA LEU A 60 -15.35 16.44 12.07
C LEU A 60 -15.58 16.00 10.62
N VAL A 61 -14.59 16.26 9.77
CA VAL A 61 -14.46 15.65 8.43
C VAL A 61 -13.34 14.62 8.45
N ILE A 62 -13.56 13.44 7.86
CA ILE A 62 -12.53 12.39 7.71
C ILE A 62 -12.39 11.99 6.24
N THR A 63 -11.14 11.78 5.79
CA THR A 63 -10.82 11.19 4.49
C THR A 63 -9.73 10.13 4.61
N THR A 64 -9.76 9.16 3.70
CA THR A 64 -8.59 8.33 3.42
C THR A 64 -7.64 9.09 2.50
N ASN A 65 -6.35 9.12 2.87
CA ASN A 65 -5.32 10.02 2.32
C ASN A 65 -5.66 11.51 2.52
N PHE A 66 -4.66 12.39 2.48
CA PHE A 66 -4.90 13.83 2.60
C PHE A 66 -5.38 14.45 1.29
N TRP A 67 -6.43 15.27 1.39
CA TRP A 67 -7.02 16.06 0.30
C TRP A 67 -6.94 17.55 0.64
N PRO A 68 -6.01 18.31 0.02
CA PRO A 68 -5.89 19.76 0.25
C PRO A 68 -7.18 20.54 -0.01
N VAL A 69 -7.98 20.18 -1.02
CA VAL A 69 -9.28 20.82 -1.29
C VAL A 69 -10.25 20.67 -0.11
N VAL A 70 -10.24 19.51 0.57
CA VAL A 70 -11.03 19.28 1.80
C VAL A 70 -10.48 20.13 2.96
N SER A 71 -9.16 20.19 3.11
CA SER A 71 -8.48 21.04 4.11
C SER A 71 -8.84 22.52 3.98
N LYS A 72 -8.81 23.05 2.74
CA LYS A 72 -9.18 24.45 2.43
C LYS A 72 -10.62 24.77 2.87
N VAL A 73 -11.57 23.89 2.57
CA VAL A 73 -12.98 24.06 2.99
C VAL A 73 -13.13 23.93 4.50
N CYS A 74 -12.48 22.95 5.14
CA CYS A 74 -12.51 22.79 6.60
C CYS A 74 -11.98 24.02 7.31
N LYS A 75 -10.85 24.58 6.84
CA LYS A 75 -10.26 25.80 7.38
C LYS A 75 -11.19 27.01 7.26
N LYS A 76 -11.89 27.15 6.13
CA LYS A 76 -12.86 28.23 5.89
C LYS A 76 -14.06 28.17 6.85
N HIS A 77 -14.47 26.97 7.24
CA HIS A 77 -15.63 26.74 8.11
C HIS A 77 -15.29 26.47 9.58
N ASP A 78 -14.00 26.54 9.95
CA ASP A 78 -13.49 26.20 11.29
C ASP A 78 -13.91 24.80 11.76
N ILE A 79 -13.86 23.83 10.86
CA ILE A 79 -14.20 22.42 11.11
C ILE A 79 -12.91 21.59 11.20
N LYS A 80 -12.87 20.68 12.17
CA LYS A 80 -11.76 19.73 12.33
C LYS A 80 -11.68 18.79 11.13
N TYR A 81 -10.47 18.46 10.69
CA TYR A 81 -10.19 17.57 9.58
C TYR A 81 -9.18 16.49 9.97
N VAL A 82 -9.53 15.22 9.78
CA VAL A 82 -8.61 14.08 9.91
C VAL A 82 -8.39 13.45 8.55
N SER A 83 -7.13 13.18 8.21
CA SER A 83 -6.78 12.29 7.11
C SER A 83 -5.94 11.12 7.59
N TRP A 84 -6.20 9.94 7.04
CA TRP A 84 -5.41 8.74 7.35
C TRP A 84 -4.95 8.07 6.05
N PHE A 85 -3.64 8.04 5.85
CA PHE A 85 -3.04 7.45 4.67
C PHE A 85 -3.04 5.92 4.74
N PHE A 86 -3.32 5.30 3.58
CA PHE A 86 -3.17 3.86 3.38
C PHE A 86 -2.28 3.52 2.16
N ASP A 87 -1.80 4.54 1.45
CA ASP A 87 -0.86 4.43 0.32
C ASP A 87 0.48 5.10 0.67
N SER A 88 1.59 4.44 0.30
CA SER A 88 2.95 4.95 0.45
C SER A 88 3.70 4.73 -0.88
N PRO A 89 4.54 5.69 -1.33
CA PRO A 89 4.63 7.05 -0.81
C PRO A 89 3.34 7.86 -1.08
N PRO A 90 3.02 8.87 -0.25
CA PRO A 90 1.87 9.75 -0.46
C PRO A 90 1.93 10.44 -1.83
N ASN A 91 0.85 10.31 -2.60
CA ASN A 91 0.69 11.08 -3.85
C ASN A 91 0.30 12.54 -3.53
N LEU A 92 1.29 13.32 -3.09
CA LEU A 92 1.23 14.73 -2.77
C LEU A 92 2.47 15.46 -3.33
N PRO A 93 2.32 16.22 -4.44
CA PRO A 93 3.42 17.03 -4.98
C PRO A 93 3.93 18.13 -4.04
N THR A 94 3.07 18.70 -3.20
CA THR A 94 3.41 19.77 -2.25
C THR A 94 2.79 19.50 -0.87
N ALA A 95 3.27 20.21 0.16
CA ALA A 95 2.70 20.19 1.51
C ALA A 95 1.69 21.32 1.74
N GLU A 96 1.11 21.88 0.67
CA GLU A 96 0.18 23.00 0.75
C GLU A 96 -1.01 22.70 1.67
N CYS A 97 -1.39 23.66 2.50
CA CYS A 97 -2.51 23.59 3.44
C CYS A 97 -2.40 22.49 4.51
N MET A 98 -1.27 21.78 4.62
CA MET A 98 -1.08 20.76 5.66
C MET A 98 -0.91 21.37 7.04
N ASP A 99 -0.30 22.55 7.13
CA ASP A 99 -0.02 23.31 8.35
C ASP A 99 -1.26 23.92 9.03
N TYR A 100 -2.43 23.87 8.38
CA TYR A 100 -3.65 24.38 8.96
C TYR A 100 -3.98 23.68 10.28
N SER A 101 -4.23 24.50 11.31
CA SER A 101 -4.53 24.07 12.68
C SER A 101 -5.76 23.18 12.82
N CYS A 102 -6.66 23.16 11.82
CA CYS A 102 -7.82 22.27 11.81
C CYS A 102 -7.46 20.82 11.47
N ASN A 103 -6.29 20.56 10.90
CA ASN A 103 -5.91 19.24 10.40
C ASN A 103 -5.27 18.39 11.50
N LYS A 104 -5.52 17.08 11.45
CA LYS A 104 -4.64 16.02 11.98
C LYS A 104 -4.40 15.00 10.87
N ILE A 105 -3.14 14.77 10.53
CA ILE A 105 -2.74 14.00 9.35
C ILE A 105 -1.95 12.77 9.80
N TYR A 106 -2.45 11.58 9.48
CA TYR A 106 -1.88 10.33 9.94
C TYR A 106 -1.26 9.52 8.80
N PHE A 107 0.00 9.15 8.93
CA PHE A 107 0.72 8.28 8.00
C PHE A 107 0.89 6.88 8.60
N PHE A 108 0.58 5.84 7.82
CA PHE A 108 0.79 4.45 8.27
C PHE A 108 2.24 3.97 8.15
N ALA A 109 3.02 4.61 7.29
CA ALA A 109 4.43 4.34 7.08
C ALA A 109 5.26 5.37 7.85
N ARG A 110 6.23 4.91 8.66
CA ARG A 110 7.04 5.78 9.52
C ARG A 110 7.92 6.72 8.72
N ALA A 111 8.52 6.26 7.63
CA ALA A 111 9.36 7.08 6.77
C ALA A 111 8.60 8.26 6.16
N ASP A 112 7.32 8.07 5.82
CA ASP A 112 6.48 9.16 5.34
C ASP A 112 6.17 10.14 6.47
N TYR A 113 5.78 9.65 7.65
CA TYR A 113 5.59 10.51 8.83
C TYR A 113 6.85 11.36 9.12
N GLU A 114 8.03 10.75 9.19
CA GLU A 114 9.29 11.44 9.49
C GLU A 114 9.62 12.49 8.44
N LYS A 115 9.42 12.17 7.15
CA LYS A 115 9.60 13.12 6.05
C LYS A 115 8.75 14.36 6.22
N TYR A 116 7.46 14.21 6.52
CA TYR A 116 6.56 15.36 6.71
C TYR A 116 6.78 16.07 8.04
N LYS A 117 7.17 15.34 9.10
CA LYS A 117 7.52 15.95 10.39
C LYS A 117 8.77 16.84 10.26
N ALA A 118 9.74 16.43 9.46
CA ALA A 118 10.95 17.22 9.16
C ALA A 118 10.67 18.54 8.44
N LEU A 119 9.47 18.73 7.85
CA LEU A 119 9.03 20.02 7.29
C LEU A 119 8.56 21.02 8.37
N GLY A 120 8.57 20.64 9.64
CA GLY A 120 8.12 21.49 10.75
C GLY A 120 6.60 21.44 11.00
N LEU A 121 5.91 20.43 10.46
CA LEU A 121 4.48 20.24 10.70
C LEU A 121 4.23 19.64 12.09
N ASP A 122 3.41 20.29 12.91
CA ASP A 122 3.09 19.82 14.28
C ASP A 122 1.85 18.96 14.38
N ASN A 123 1.10 18.86 13.30
CA ASN A 123 -0.17 18.16 13.18
C ASN A 123 -0.10 16.90 12.30
N VAL A 124 1.10 16.37 12.09
CA VAL A 124 1.34 15.08 11.42
C VAL A 124 1.75 14.02 12.43
N TYR A 125 1.28 12.79 12.24
CA TYR A 125 1.44 11.68 13.18
C TYR A 125 1.66 10.37 12.44
N TYR A 126 2.35 9.43 13.11
CA TYR A 126 2.44 8.04 12.69
C TYR A 126 1.30 7.22 13.30
N LEU A 127 0.59 6.43 12.49
CA LEU A 127 -0.47 5.54 12.95
C LEU A 127 -0.62 4.33 12.00
N PRO A 128 -0.18 3.12 12.42
CA PRO A 128 -0.34 1.89 11.63
C PRO A 128 -1.80 1.61 11.30
N LEU A 129 -2.06 0.96 10.16
CA LEU A 129 -3.40 0.54 9.75
C LEU A 129 -4.04 -0.44 10.76
N ALA A 130 -5.33 -0.70 10.55
CA ALA A 130 -6.12 -1.68 11.31
C ALA A 130 -6.83 -2.63 10.35
N VAL A 131 -7.34 -3.74 10.89
CA VAL A 131 -8.12 -4.72 10.13
C VAL A 131 -9.41 -5.08 10.86
N ASN A 132 -10.49 -5.27 10.10
CA ASN A 132 -11.79 -5.62 10.66
C ASN A 132 -11.92 -7.12 10.90
N VAL A 133 -11.40 -7.58 12.03
CA VAL A 133 -11.46 -9.00 12.42
C VAL A 133 -12.89 -9.53 12.60
N ASP A 134 -13.84 -8.67 12.99
CA ASP A 134 -15.26 -9.06 13.11
C ASP A 134 -15.85 -9.45 11.75
N ARG A 135 -15.56 -8.67 10.70
CA ARG A 135 -15.94 -9.03 9.32
C ARG A 135 -15.25 -10.31 8.88
N LEU A 136 -13.93 -10.41 9.08
CA LEU A 136 -13.14 -11.54 8.60
C LEU A 136 -13.61 -12.86 9.25
N ARG A 137 -13.98 -12.85 10.55
CA ARG A 137 -14.55 -14.00 11.26
C ARG A 137 -15.87 -14.51 10.67
N GLN A 138 -16.63 -13.67 9.97
CA GLN A 138 -17.91 -14.03 9.36
C GLN A 138 -17.76 -14.63 7.97
N ILE A 139 -16.58 -14.54 7.35
CA ILE A 139 -16.32 -15.08 6.02
C ILE A 139 -16.32 -16.62 6.09
N LYS A 140 -17.18 -17.24 5.28
CA LYS A 140 -17.17 -18.69 5.06
C LYS A 140 -16.25 -19.00 3.90
N VAL A 141 -15.21 -19.78 4.16
CA VAL A 141 -14.19 -20.14 3.17
C VAL A 141 -14.70 -21.24 2.25
N ASP A 142 -14.72 -20.99 0.95
CA ASP A 142 -14.88 -22.04 -0.06
C ASP A 142 -13.53 -22.70 -0.36
N GLU A 143 -13.17 -23.68 0.48
CA GLU A 143 -11.92 -24.45 0.37
C GLU A 143 -11.76 -25.11 -1.00
N LYS A 144 -12.85 -25.53 -1.65
CA LYS A 144 -12.78 -26.18 -2.97
C LYS A 144 -12.36 -25.18 -4.05
N LYS A 145 -12.81 -23.94 -3.95
CA LYS A 145 -12.48 -22.88 -4.92
C LYS A 145 -11.09 -22.33 -4.67
N TYR A 146 -10.73 -22.02 -3.42
CA TYR A 146 -9.59 -21.17 -3.10
C TYR A 146 -8.34 -21.88 -2.56
N CYS A 147 -8.41 -23.14 -2.13
CA CYS A 147 -7.25 -23.86 -1.59
C CYS A 147 -6.10 -23.94 -2.62
N CYS A 148 -4.88 -23.62 -2.16
CA CYS A 148 -3.64 -23.81 -2.90
C CYS A 148 -2.43 -23.85 -1.97
N GLU A 149 -1.28 -24.27 -2.51
CA GLU A 149 -0.02 -24.26 -1.75
C GLU A 149 0.50 -22.84 -1.52
N ILE A 150 0.60 -22.05 -2.58
CA ILE A 150 1.10 -20.68 -2.49
C ILE A 150 0.13 -19.76 -3.24
N SER A 151 -0.33 -18.70 -2.58
CA SER A 151 -1.05 -17.63 -3.25
C SER A 151 -0.25 -16.33 -3.24
N PHE A 152 -0.43 -15.55 -4.29
CA PHE A 152 -0.11 -14.13 -4.31
C PHE A 152 -1.31 -13.37 -4.87
N VAL A 153 -1.83 -12.44 -4.07
CA VAL A 153 -2.85 -11.49 -4.51
C VAL A 153 -2.15 -10.15 -4.74
N GLY A 154 -2.38 -9.47 -5.86
CA GLY A 154 -1.83 -8.13 -6.09
C GLY A 154 -1.23 -7.93 -7.48
N LYS A 155 -0.92 -6.67 -7.79
CA LYS A 155 -0.37 -6.25 -9.09
C LYS A 155 1.06 -6.77 -9.28
N LEU A 156 1.56 -6.82 -10.50
CA LEU A 156 2.99 -7.07 -10.76
C LEU A 156 3.81 -5.80 -10.94
N TYR A 157 3.17 -4.62 -10.93
CA TYR A 157 3.82 -3.30 -11.09
C TYR A 157 4.70 -3.18 -12.35
N GLU A 158 4.17 -3.59 -13.51
CA GLU A 158 4.82 -3.33 -14.80
C GLU A 158 5.26 -1.85 -14.88
N SER A 159 6.52 -1.64 -15.27
CA SER A 159 7.18 -0.34 -15.21
C SER A 159 7.46 0.20 -16.60
N MET A 160 7.31 1.52 -16.74
CA MET A 160 7.71 2.27 -17.93
C MET A 160 9.23 2.42 -18.06
N LEU A 161 10.01 1.97 -17.08
CA LEU A 161 11.46 2.14 -17.06
C LEU A 161 12.16 1.61 -18.32
N PRO A 162 11.85 0.42 -18.86
CA PRO A 162 12.51 -0.05 -20.09
C PRO A 162 12.28 0.90 -21.28
N ALA A 163 11.08 1.46 -21.41
CA ALA A 163 10.74 2.43 -22.45
C ALA A 163 11.49 3.76 -22.25
N LEU A 164 11.62 4.21 -21.00
CA LEU A 164 12.42 5.39 -20.67
C LEU A 164 13.91 5.17 -21.00
N MET A 165 14.46 4.02 -20.60
CA MET A 165 15.86 3.66 -20.81
C MET A 165 16.21 3.53 -22.29
N ALA A 166 15.27 3.16 -23.17
CA ALA A 166 15.51 3.05 -24.60
C ALA A 166 16.09 4.34 -25.23
N HIS A 167 15.77 5.50 -24.66
CA HIS A 167 16.21 6.81 -25.14
C HIS A 167 17.39 7.42 -24.35
N MET A 168 17.82 6.75 -23.28
CA MET A 168 18.99 7.16 -22.49
C MET A 168 20.30 6.86 -23.21
N ASP A 169 21.37 7.58 -22.85
CA ASP A 169 22.73 7.22 -23.25
C ASP A 169 23.29 6.04 -22.43
N ASP A 170 24.48 5.55 -22.81
CA ASP A 170 25.07 4.35 -22.21
C ASP A 170 25.42 4.54 -20.73
N TYR A 171 25.84 5.74 -20.33
CA TYR A 171 26.13 6.06 -18.94
C TYR A 171 24.85 6.03 -18.10
N GLN A 172 23.81 6.71 -18.57
CA GLN A 172 22.50 6.76 -17.91
C GLN A 172 21.88 5.36 -17.75
N LYS A 173 21.98 4.52 -18.79
CA LYS A 173 21.54 3.12 -18.74
C LYS A 173 22.31 2.34 -17.69
N GLY A 174 23.64 2.37 -17.76
CA GLY A 174 24.50 1.65 -16.82
C GLY A 174 24.33 2.11 -15.36
N PHE A 175 24.09 3.40 -15.15
CA PHE A 175 23.75 3.95 -13.84
C PHE A 175 22.45 3.35 -13.30
N ILE A 176 21.35 3.46 -14.06
CA ILE A 176 20.05 2.94 -13.65
C ILE A 176 20.08 1.42 -13.43
N ASP A 177 20.73 0.67 -14.33
CA ASP A 177 20.91 -0.79 -14.18
C ASP A 177 21.63 -1.14 -12.88
N SER A 178 22.62 -0.34 -12.49
CA SER A 178 23.35 -0.53 -11.24
C SER A 178 22.46 -0.24 -10.02
N VAL A 179 21.66 0.83 -10.06
CA VAL A 179 20.68 1.15 -8.99
C VAL A 179 19.67 0.01 -8.83
N VAL A 180 19.12 -0.50 -9.94
CA VAL A 180 18.17 -1.62 -9.94
C VAL A 180 18.79 -2.85 -9.27
N LYS A 181 20.01 -3.25 -9.69
CA LYS A 181 20.72 -4.41 -9.13
C LYS A 181 21.00 -4.26 -7.64
N ILE A 182 21.50 -3.10 -7.21
CA ILE A 182 21.80 -2.85 -5.79
C ILE A 182 20.51 -2.88 -4.97
N GLN A 183 19.43 -2.24 -5.45
CA GLN A 183 18.16 -2.20 -4.72
C GLN A 183 17.48 -3.58 -4.62
N MET A 184 17.69 -4.48 -5.59
CA MET A 184 17.21 -5.88 -5.53
C MET A 184 17.78 -6.67 -4.34
N GLU A 185 19.03 -6.36 -3.95
CA GLU A 185 19.73 -7.03 -2.84
C GLU A 185 19.47 -6.35 -1.48
N LEU A 186 18.82 -5.18 -1.48
CA LEU A 186 18.55 -4.41 -0.26
C LEU A 186 17.10 -4.59 0.20
N TYR A 187 16.93 -5.30 1.32
CA TYR A 187 15.69 -5.43 2.07
C TYR A 187 15.77 -4.58 3.34
N GLY A 188 14.67 -3.93 3.71
CA GLY A 188 14.65 -2.98 4.84
C GLY A 188 15.35 -1.64 4.55
N GLY A 189 15.91 -1.45 3.36
CA GLY A 189 16.53 -0.21 2.91
C GLY A 189 16.03 0.21 1.53
N TYR A 190 16.00 1.53 1.29
CA TYR A 190 15.56 2.11 0.03
C TYR A 190 16.49 3.24 -0.39
N ILE A 191 17.24 3.05 -1.48
CA ILE A 191 18.30 3.97 -1.94
C ILE A 191 17.90 4.79 -3.17
N VAL A 192 16.84 4.40 -3.87
CA VAL A 192 16.51 4.92 -5.21
C VAL A 192 16.33 6.45 -5.18
N ASP A 193 15.62 6.99 -4.20
CA ASP A 193 15.38 8.44 -4.11
C ASP A 193 16.61 9.27 -3.71
N ASP A 194 17.58 8.65 -3.03
CA ASP A 194 18.83 9.29 -2.63
C ASP A 194 19.84 9.28 -3.79
N VAL A 195 19.89 8.18 -4.54
CA VAL A 195 20.82 7.98 -5.64
C VAL A 195 20.35 8.68 -6.92
N ILE A 196 19.05 8.70 -7.21
CA ILE A 196 18.51 9.44 -8.35
C ILE A 196 18.39 10.91 -7.95
N THR A 197 19.43 11.69 -8.25
CA THR A 197 19.50 13.12 -7.94
C THR A 197 18.74 13.95 -8.96
N GLU A 198 18.44 15.21 -8.62
CA GLU A 198 17.84 16.14 -9.58
C GLU A 198 18.79 16.42 -10.77
N GLU A 199 20.10 16.44 -10.51
CA GLU A 199 21.12 16.57 -11.54
C GLU A 199 21.08 15.40 -12.54
N PHE A 200 20.96 14.16 -12.05
CA PHE A 200 20.83 12.99 -12.92
C PHE A 200 19.53 13.05 -13.74
N ALA A 201 18.40 13.36 -13.12
CA ALA A 201 17.11 13.51 -13.80
C ALA A 201 17.15 14.62 -14.87
N GLU A 202 17.83 15.75 -14.59
CA GLU A 202 18.04 16.82 -15.57
C GLU A 202 18.90 16.36 -16.75
N SER A 203 19.93 15.54 -16.51
CA SER A 203 20.74 14.95 -17.58
C SER A 203 19.89 14.07 -18.52
N VAL A 204 18.96 13.28 -17.97
CA VAL A 204 18.03 12.45 -18.75
C VAL A 204 17.10 13.32 -19.57
N ARG A 205 16.52 14.38 -18.98
CA ARG A 205 15.66 15.33 -19.70
C ARG A 205 16.40 16.04 -20.83
N LYS A 206 17.65 16.49 -20.60
CA LYS A 206 18.51 17.07 -21.64
C LYS A 206 18.75 16.09 -22.79
N ARG A 207 19.01 14.83 -22.46
CA ARG A 207 19.17 13.77 -23.47
C ARG A 207 17.90 13.60 -24.31
N TYR A 208 16.75 13.49 -23.67
CA TYR A 208 15.47 13.35 -24.38
C TYR A 208 15.20 14.55 -25.29
N LYS A 209 15.41 15.77 -24.80
CA LYS A 209 15.24 17.00 -25.58
C LYS A 209 16.21 17.07 -26.78
N SER A 210 17.43 16.54 -26.65
CA SER A 210 18.38 16.45 -27.76
C SER A 210 17.93 15.52 -28.89
N LEU A 211 17.04 14.56 -28.59
CA LEU A 211 16.46 13.65 -29.58
C LEU A 211 15.19 14.21 -30.21
N SER A 212 14.41 14.98 -29.46
CA SER A 212 13.21 15.66 -29.97
C SER A 212 12.76 16.79 -29.03
N ASP A 213 12.41 17.95 -29.59
CA ASP A 213 11.80 19.06 -28.84
C ASP A 213 10.44 18.71 -28.21
N LYS A 214 9.79 17.64 -28.67
CA LYS A 214 8.51 17.14 -28.15
C LYS A 214 8.67 15.96 -27.19
N ALA A 215 9.90 15.62 -26.80
CA ALA A 215 10.15 14.48 -25.93
C ALA A 215 9.56 14.71 -24.52
N ILE A 216 9.06 13.63 -23.91
CA ILE A 216 8.54 13.63 -22.53
C ILE A 216 9.58 14.22 -21.57
N GLN A 217 9.11 15.02 -20.61
CA GLN A 217 9.97 15.63 -19.60
C GLN A 217 9.66 15.01 -18.24
N ILE A 218 10.33 13.90 -17.96
CA ILE A 218 10.14 13.15 -16.73
C ILE A 218 10.78 13.86 -15.53
N SER A 219 10.03 13.97 -14.44
CA SER A 219 10.51 14.48 -13.14
C SER A 219 11.43 13.46 -12.45
N LYS A 220 12.19 13.92 -11.45
CA LYS A 220 12.98 13.02 -10.58
C LYS A 220 12.08 11.96 -9.94
N GLN A 221 10.92 12.35 -9.41
CA GLN A 221 9.99 11.47 -8.70
C GLN A 221 9.39 10.41 -9.62
N GLU A 222 9.00 10.78 -10.84
CA GLU A 222 8.50 9.83 -11.84
C GLU A 222 9.58 8.83 -12.26
N LEU A 223 10.84 9.28 -12.41
CA LEU A 223 11.95 8.40 -12.73
C LEU A 223 12.26 7.44 -11.57
N ALA A 224 12.28 7.92 -10.33
CA ALA A 224 12.46 7.10 -9.14
C ALA A 224 11.33 6.08 -8.96
N TRP A 225 10.09 6.49 -9.21
CA TRP A 225 8.94 5.59 -9.24
C TRP A 225 9.08 4.51 -10.32
N ALA A 226 9.51 4.87 -11.54
CA ALA A 226 9.76 3.92 -12.60
C ALA A 226 10.83 2.88 -12.19
N VAL A 227 11.90 3.31 -11.52
CA VAL A 227 12.91 2.38 -10.98
C VAL A 227 12.34 1.48 -9.87
N ALA A 228 11.66 2.04 -8.87
CA ALA A 228 11.11 1.27 -7.75
C ALA A 228 10.04 0.25 -8.20
N SER A 229 9.17 0.64 -9.13
CA SER A 229 8.18 -0.27 -9.75
C SER A 229 8.87 -1.36 -10.57
N HIS A 230 9.94 -1.03 -11.31
CA HIS A 230 10.70 -2.01 -12.08
C HIS A 230 11.37 -3.06 -11.19
N VAL A 231 12.04 -2.63 -10.11
CA VAL A 231 12.64 -3.54 -9.11
C VAL A 231 11.57 -4.47 -8.52
N THR A 232 10.41 -3.91 -8.15
CA THR A 232 9.29 -4.68 -7.61
C THR A 232 8.77 -5.70 -8.62
N HIS A 233 8.65 -5.30 -9.88
CA HIS A 233 8.21 -6.17 -10.97
C HIS A 233 9.18 -7.35 -11.17
N LEU A 234 10.48 -7.06 -11.25
CA LEU A 234 11.51 -8.10 -11.36
C LEU A 234 11.45 -9.07 -10.17
N GLU A 235 11.41 -8.58 -8.93
CA GLU A 235 11.33 -9.42 -7.73
C GLU A 235 10.11 -10.34 -7.76
N ARG A 236 8.92 -9.80 -8.05
CA ARG A 236 7.67 -10.57 -8.10
C ARG A 236 7.70 -11.61 -9.21
N MET A 237 8.17 -11.24 -10.40
CA MET A 237 8.29 -12.15 -11.54
C MET A 237 9.26 -13.29 -11.26
N THR A 238 10.43 -12.99 -10.67
CA THR A 238 11.43 -13.99 -10.32
C THR A 238 10.92 -14.93 -9.24
N LEU A 239 10.33 -14.40 -8.16
CA LEU A 239 9.76 -15.19 -7.07
C LEU A 239 8.67 -16.15 -7.58
N LEU A 240 7.70 -15.64 -8.34
CA LEU A 240 6.61 -16.43 -8.88
C LEU A 240 7.10 -17.48 -9.89
N SER A 241 8.03 -17.12 -10.79
CA SER A 241 8.56 -18.03 -11.80
C SER A 241 9.34 -19.20 -11.18
N ILE A 242 10.12 -18.95 -10.12
CA ILE A 242 10.88 -20.01 -9.45
C ILE A 242 9.96 -20.90 -8.61
N LEU A 243 9.04 -20.32 -7.83
CA LEU A 243 8.11 -21.08 -7.00
C LEU A 243 7.14 -21.91 -7.86
N GLY A 244 6.62 -21.35 -8.96
CA GLY A 244 5.72 -22.05 -9.87
C GLY A 244 6.33 -23.29 -10.53
N LYS A 245 7.66 -23.37 -10.65
CA LYS A 245 8.35 -24.58 -11.16
C LYS A 245 8.34 -25.75 -10.16
N ARG A 246 8.05 -25.50 -8.89
CA ARG A 246 8.20 -26.47 -7.79
C ARG A 246 6.91 -26.74 -7.03
N HIS A 247 5.99 -25.77 -6.99
CA HIS A 247 4.77 -25.80 -6.19
C HIS A 247 3.58 -25.31 -7.00
N GLN A 248 2.37 -25.62 -6.51
CA GLN A 248 1.16 -24.99 -7.00
C GLN A 248 1.10 -23.53 -6.54
N VAL A 249 1.31 -22.60 -7.49
CA VAL A 249 1.20 -21.15 -7.23
C VAL A 249 -0.03 -20.59 -7.92
N ARG A 250 -0.87 -19.89 -7.17
CA ARG A 250 -2.01 -19.11 -7.69
C ARG A 250 -1.76 -17.61 -7.61
N LEU A 251 -1.91 -16.94 -8.74
CA LEU A 251 -1.77 -15.50 -8.88
C LEU A 251 -3.14 -14.85 -9.11
N TYR A 252 -3.55 -14.00 -8.17
CA TYR A 252 -4.75 -13.18 -8.28
C TYR A 252 -4.36 -11.73 -8.59
N THR A 253 -4.40 -11.36 -9.87
CA THR A 253 -4.11 -10.01 -10.38
C THR A 253 -5.15 -9.59 -11.41
N PHE A 254 -5.17 -8.32 -11.81
CA PHE A 254 -6.15 -7.81 -12.78
C PHE A 254 -5.86 -8.29 -14.20
N GLU A 255 -4.65 -8.03 -14.67
CA GLU A 255 -4.22 -8.28 -16.04
C GLU A 255 -2.77 -8.76 -16.05
N LEU A 256 -2.41 -9.45 -17.14
CA LEU A 256 -1.05 -9.90 -17.44
C LEU A 256 -0.79 -9.65 -18.93
N SER A 257 0.39 -9.12 -19.25
CA SER A 257 0.90 -9.09 -20.61
C SER A 257 1.17 -10.50 -21.14
N GLU A 258 1.23 -10.65 -22.46
CA GLU A 258 1.55 -11.95 -23.06
C GLU A 258 2.94 -12.45 -22.68
N ASP A 259 3.90 -11.55 -22.49
CA ASP A 259 5.23 -11.90 -22.00
C ASP A 259 5.22 -12.35 -20.53
N GLU A 260 4.44 -11.69 -19.67
CA GLU A 260 4.28 -12.13 -18.27
C GLU A 260 3.66 -13.52 -18.20
N LYS A 261 2.59 -13.79 -18.98
CA LYS A 261 1.96 -15.12 -19.06
C LYS A 261 2.95 -16.19 -19.50
N ARG A 262 3.79 -15.88 -20.50
CA ARG A 262 4.82 -16.80 -21.01
C ARG A 262 5.89 -17.10 -19.95
N LEU A 263 6.36 -16.08 -19.24
CA LEU A 263 7.39 -16.22 -18.20
C LEU A 263 6.87 -16.91 -16.93
N LEU A 264 5.57 -16.77 -16.65
CA LEU A 264 4.86 -17.40 -15.52
C LEU A 264 4.07 -18.64 -15.95
N GLY A 265 4.51 -19.38 -16.97
CA GLY A 265 3.75 -20.51 -17.54
C GLY A 265 3.41 -21.67 -16.58
N ASN A 266 4.03 -21.73 -15.39
CA ASN A 266 3.69 -22.70 -14.34
C ASN A 266 2.87 -22.10 -13.17
N VAL A 267 2.43 -20.85 -13.29
CA VAL A 267 1.62 -20.16 -12.28
C VAL A 267 0.18 -20.08 -12.79
N GLU A 268 -0.78 -20.47 -11.96
CA GLU A 268 -2.19 -20.39 -12.29
C GLU A 268 -2.68 -18.95 -12.11
N PHE A 269 -3.07 -18.30 -13.21
CA PHE A 269 -3.67 -16.97 -13.17
C PHE A 269 -5.18 -17.06 -12.90
N CYS A 270 -5.63 -16.48 -11.79
CA CYS A 270 -6.99 -16.61 -11.28
C CYS A 270 -7.85 -15.35 -11.46
N GLY A 271 -7.32 -14.29 -12.07
CA GLY A 271 -8.00 -13.00 -12.18
C GLY A 271 -8.10 -12.22 -10.86
N PRO A 272 -8.75 -11.04 -10.87
CA PRO A 272 -8.91 -10.22 -9.68
C PRO A 272 -9.95 -10.83 -8.73
N VAL A 273 -9.79 -10.55 -7.43
CA VAL A 273 -10.73 -10.97 -6.37
C VAL A 273 -11.30 -9.75 -5.66
N ASP A 274 -12.57 -9.82 -5.28
CA ASP A 274 -13.20 -8.79 -4.44
C ASP A 274 -12.51 -8.69 -3.07
N TYR A 275 -12.16 -7.47 -2.66
CA TYR A 275 -11.44 -7.21 -1.41
C TYR A 275 -12.24 -7.63 -0.17
N LEU A 276 -13.56 -7.43 -0.15
CA LEU A 276 -14.38 -7.67 1.03
C LEU A 276 -14.79 -9.14 1.19
N LYS A 277 -15.00 -9.84 0.07
CA LYS A 277 -15.62 -11.17 0.05
C LYS A 277 -14.68 -12.29 -0.38
N GLU A 278 -13.93 -12.11 -1.45
CA GLU A 278 -13.17 -13.21 -2.07
C GLU A 278 -11.73 -13.25 -1.57
N MET A 279 -11.07 -12.10 -1.45
CA MET A 279 -9.69 -11.99 -1.00
C MET A 279 -9.47 -12.64 0.39
N PRO A 280 -10.34 -12.45 1.41
CA PRO A 280 -10.21 -13.13 2.70
C PRO A 280 -10.26 -14.66 2.60
N GLN A 281 -11.05 -15.20 1.67
CA GLN A 281 -11.15 -16.64 1.45
C GLN A 281 -9.87 -17.21 0.84
N VAL A 282 -9.23 -16.47 -0.09
CA VAL A 282 -7.91 -16.83 -0.62
C VAL A 282 -6.91 -16.93 0.54
N PHE A 283 -6.85 -15.91 1.40
CA PHE A 283 -5.85 -15.89 2.47
C PHE A 283 -6.04 -16.99 3.50
N ALA A 284 -7.28 -17.29 3.86
CA ALA A 284 -7.59 -18.35 4.80
C ALA A 284 -7.36 -19.76 4.21
N ALA A 285 -7.61 -19.96 2.91
CA ALA A 285 -7.49 -21.27 2.24
C ALA A 285 -6.06 -21.58 1.75
N SER A 286 -5.20 -20.58 1.61
CA SER A 286 -3.83 -20.76 1.11
C SER A 286 -2.92 -21.29 2.20
N LYS A 287 -2.08 -22.28 1.87
CA LYS A 287 -1.05 -22.76 2.81
C LYS A 287 -0.03 -21.65 3.11
N VAL A 288 0.49 -20.98 2.09
CA VAL A 288 1.42 -19.84 2.20
C VAL A 288 0.89 -18.66 1.40
N ASN A 289 0.79 -17.48 2.03
CA ASN A 289 0.42 -16.24 1.37
C ASN A 289 1.66 -15.37 1.19
N LEU A 290 2.07 -15.16 -0.07
CA LEU A 290 3.19 -14.28 -0.40
C LEU A 290 2.77 -12.81 -0.27
N CYS A 291 3.65 -12.01 0.33
CA CYS A 291 3.51 -10.56 0.41
C CYS A 291 4.83 -9.85 0.09
N PRO A 292 5.33 -9.92 -1.15
CA PRO A 292 6.43 -9.08 -1.62
C PRO A 292 5.97 -7.63 -1.66
N VAL A 293 6.56 -6.76 -0.85
CA VAL A 293 6.13 -5.36 -0.71
C VAL A 293 6.63 -4.52 -1.89
N LEU A 294 5.85 -3.53 -2.32
CA LEU A 294 6.27 -2.57 -3.33
C LEU A 294 7.51 -1.83 -2.81
N LYS A 295 8.62 -1.80 -3.56
CA LYS A 295 9.87 -1.16 -3.09
C LYS A 295 9.73 0.33 -2.80
N ALA A 296 8.78 1.01 -3.42
CA ALA A 296 8.48 2.40 -3.12
C ALA A 296 7.87 2.59 -1.71
N ASN A 297 7.27 1.55 -1.12
CA ASN A 297 6.88 1.54 0.29
C ASN A 297 8.16 1.37 1.10
N ARG A 298 8.76 2.49 1.48
CA ARG A 298 10.07 2.51 2.18
C ARG A 298 10.00 1.89 3.58
N SER A 299 8.82 1.92 4.17
CA SER A 299 8.52 1.49 5.53
C SER A 299 7.03 1.19 5.64
N GLY A 300 6.60 0.71 6.79
CA GLY A 300 5.22 0.51 7.16
C GLY A 300 4.80 -0.95 7.03
N ILE A 301 3.73 -1.31 7.73
CA ILE A 301 3.11 -2.63 7.56
C ILE A 301 2.10 -2.50 6.43
N PRO A 302 2.28 -3.20 5.29
CA PRO A 302 1.32 -3.15 4.20
C PRO A 302 -0.02 -3.70 4.70
N LEU A 303 -1.13 -3.10 4.29
CA LEU A 303 -2.49 -3.56 4.63
C LEU A 303 -2.65 -5.06 4.35
N ARG A 304 -2.04 -5.53 3.26
CA ARG A 304 -2.03 -6.94 2.87
C ARG A 304 -1.49 -7.89 3.93
N ALA A 305 -0.43 -7.51 4.65
CA ALA A 305 0.10 -8.33 5.73
C ALA A 305 -0.92 -8.48 6.86
N LEU A 306 -1.58 -7.37 7.24
CA LEU A 306 -2.64 -7.37 8.25
C LEU A 306 -3.85 -8.18 7.80
N ASP A 307 -4.25 -8.09 6.53
CA ASP A 307 -5.35 -8.87 5.96
C ASP A 307 -5.08 -10.37 6.03
N VAL A 308 -3.89 -10.81 5.59
CA VAL A 308 -3.50 -12.23 5.60
C VAL A 308 -3.56 -12.79 7.01
N MET A 309 -2.89 -12.13 7.96
CA MET A 309 -2.85 -12.59 9.35
C MET A 309 -4.22 -12.47 10.02
N GLY A 310 -4.99 -11.43 9.74
CA GLY A 310 -6.36 -11.26 10.23
C GLY A 310 -7.33 -12.34 9.75
N CYS A 311 -7.10 -12.90 8.56
CA CYS A 311 -7.85 -14.06 8.04
C CYS A 311 -7.40 -15.38 8.69
N GLY A 312 -6.34 -15.39 9.50
CA GLY A 312 -5.70 -16.61 10.00
C GLY A 312 -4.84 -17.32 8.96
N GLY A 313 -4.46 -16.63 7.88
CA GLY A 313 -3.55 -17.15 6.88
C GLY A 313 -2.10 -17.03 7.32
N PHE A 314 -1.25 -17.97 6.90
CA PHE A 314 0.20 -17.88 7.11
C PHE A 314 0.82 -16.85 6.16
N LEU A 315 1.50 -15.86 6.72
CA LEU A 315 2.15 -14.78 5.98
C LEU A 315 3.64 -15.10 5.72
N LEU A 316 4.05 -15.00 4.46
CA LEU A 316 5.45 -14.94 4.05
C LEU A 316 5.69 -13.62 3.30
N SER A 317 6.31 -12.64 3.96
CA SER A 317 6.46 -11.27 3.44
C SER A 317 7.94 -10.89 3.26
N SER A 318 8.25 -10.01 2.31
CA SER A 318 9.55 -9.36 2.30
C SER A 318 9.73 -8.54 3.58
N TYR A 319 10.94 -8.50 4.13
CA TYR A 319 11.24 -7.73 5.34
C TYR A 319 10.80 -6.26 5.25
N GLN A 320 10.20 -5.77 6.33
CA GLN A 320 9.83 -4.37 6.58
C GLN A 320 10.14 -4.05 8.04
N SER A 321 10.74 -2.88 8.32
CA SER A 321 11.15 -2.50 9.67
C SER A 321 9.99 -2.50 10.67
N GLU A 322 8.85 -1.91 10.31
CA GLU A 322 7.69 -1.89 11.21
C GLU A 322 6.99 -3.25 11.29
N LEU A 323 7.13 -4.13 10.29
CA LEU A 323 6.64 -5.50 10.46
C LEU A 323 7.48 -6.23 11.54
N ALA A 324 8.80 -6.09 11.50
CA ALA A 324 9.71 -6.66 12.50
C ALA A 324 9.61 -5.98 13.89
N GLU A 325 9.15 -4.73 13.96
CA GLU A 325 8.90 -4.04 15.23
C GLU A 325 7.65 -4.57 15.95
N TYR A 326 6.59 -4.87 15.20
CA TYR A 326 5.29 -5.25 15.78
C TYR A 326 5.08 -6.76 15.88
N PHE A 327 5.83 -7.56 15.13
CA PHE A 327 5.68 -9.01 15.04
C PHE A 327 7.01 -9.73 15.21
N LEU A 328 6.98 -10.88 15.87
CA LEU A 328 8.12 -11.78 16.02
C LEU A 328 8.30 -12.65 14.77
N ASP A 329 9.42 -12.49 14.06
CA ASP A 329 9.77 -13.32 12.89
C ASP A 329 9.95 -14.79 13.30
N GLY A 330 9.31 -15.69 12.55
CA GLY A 330 9.32 -17.13 12.80
C GLY A 330 8.29 -17.61 13.83
N ASP A 331 7.68 -16.71 14.60
CA ASP A 331 6.71 -17.05 15.65
C ASP A 331 5.31 -16.50 15.38
N GLU A 332 5.18 -15.26 14.89
CA GLU A 332 3.90 -14.60 14.61
C GLU A 332 3.69 -14.35 13.11
N CYS A 333 4.77 -14.13 12.36
CA CYS A 333 4.77 -14.08 10.90
C CYS A 333 6.14 -14.54 10.38
N VAL A 334 6.29 -14.67 9.05
CA VAL A 334 7.59 -14.96 8.46
C VAL A 334 7.99 -13.88 7.49
N MET A 335 9.18 -13.33 7.71
CA MET A 335 9.83 -12.36 6.83
C MET A 335 10.94 -13.02 6.02
N TYR A 336 11.30 -12.44 4.88
CA TYR A 336 12.47 -12.85 4.10
C TYR A 336 13.29 -11.64 3.65
N GLU A 337 14.59 -11.86 3.48
CA GLU A 337 15.57 -10.80 3.14
C GLU A 337 16.27 -11.03 1.79
N SER A 338 15.87 -12.06 1.05
CA SER A 338 16.26 -12.27 -0.35
C SER A 338 15.27 -13.19 -1.07
N ILE A 339 15.39 -13.28 -2.39
CA ILE A 339 14.58 -14.21 -3.20
C ILE A 339 14.89 -15.66 -2.81
N GLU A 340 16.18 -15.98 -2.60
CA GLU A 340 16.65 -17.29 -2.18
C GLU A 340 16.08 -17.69 -0.81
N ASP A 341 16.08 -16.75 0.15
CA ASP A 341 15.50 -16.94 1.47
C ASP A 341 13.97 -17.17 1.37
N ALA A 342 13.27 -16.36 0.56
CA ALA A 342 11.84 -16.53 0.31
C ALA A 342 11.51 -17.93 -0.24
N ILE A 343 12.28 -18.40 -1.22
CA ILE A 343 12.11 -19.74 -1.82
C ILE A 343 12.40 -20.82 -0.77
N SER A 344 13.48 -20.68 0.00
CA SER A 344 13.87 -21.63 1.04
C SER A 344 12.78 -21.76 2.10
N LYS A 345 12.30 -20.63 2.64
CA LYS A 345 11.23 -20.55 3.63
C LYS A 345 9.91 -21.09 3.09
N ALA A 346 9.54 -20.76 1.84
CA ALA A 346 8.34 -21.35 1.21
C ALA A 346 8.41 -22.89 1.17
N ASN A 347 9.53 -23.47 0.73
CA ASN A 347 9.72 -24.93 0.71
C ASN A 347 9.63 -25.54 2.12
N PHE A 348 10.27 -24.89 3.10
CA PHE A 348 10.27 -25.34 4.48
C PHE A 348 8.86 -25.34 5.07
N TYR A 349 8.15 -24.20 5.05
CA TYR A 349 6.82 -24.10 5.66
C TYR A 349 5.72 -24.87 4.92
N LEU A 350 5.90 -25.18 3.64
CA LEU A 350 5.00 -26.10 2.93
C LEU A 350 5.06 -27.53 3.48
N SER A 351 6.23 -27.97 3.97
CA SER A 351 6.44 -29.31 4.56
C SER A 351 6.20 -29.38 6.08
N HIS A 352 5.96 -28.26 6.76
CA HIS A 352 5.79 -28.16 8.21
C HIS A 352 4.41 -27.61 8.60
N GLU A 353 3.35 -28.38 8.38
CA GLU A 353 1.95 -27.94 8.54
C GLU A 353 1.61 -27.45 9.95
N GLU A 354 2.03 -28.18 10.99
CA GLU A 354 1.72 -27.82 12.37
C GLU A 354 2.39 -26.50 12.79
N LEU A 355 3.68 -26.35 12.50
CA LEU A 355 4.42 -25.10 12.76
C LEU A 355 3.77 -23.93 12.00
N ARG A 356 3.43 -24.13 10.73
CA ARG A 356 2.78 -23.11 9.90
C ARG A 356 1.44 -22.65 10.49
N ARG A 357 0.62 -23.59 10.98
CA ARG A 357 -0.66 -23.29 11.65
C ARG A 357 -0.46 -22.57 12.98
N GLN A 358 0.55 -22.95 13.75
CA GLN A 358 0.90 -22.28 15.01
C GLN A 358 1.27 -20.82 14.76
N ILE A 359 2.15 -20.55 13.80
CA ILE A 359 2.56 -19.19 13.42
C ILE A 359 1.36 -18.36 12.95
N ALA A 360 0.53 -18.90 12.05
CA ALA A 360 -0.66 -18.20 11.56
C ALA A 360 -1.66 -17.85 12.69
N ALA A 361 -1.84 -18.74 13.66
CA ALA A 361 -2.67 -18.50 14.82
C ALA A 361 -2.10 -17.40 15.74
N ALA A 362 -0.78 -17.42 15.97
CA ALA A 362 -0.09 -16.39 16.76
C ALA A 362 -0.15 -15.01 16.08
N GLY A 363 0.11 -14.93 14.78
CA GLY A 363 -0.04 -13.70 13.99
C GLY A 363 -1.45 -13.14 14.04
N ARG A 364 -2.48 -14.00 13.93
CA ARG A 364 -3.87 -13.60 14.11
C ARG A 364 -4.16 -13.06 15.52
N ALA A 365 -3.63 -13.71 16.55
CA ALA A 365 -3.82 -13.23 17.93
C ALA A 365 -3.19 -11.83 18.12
N ARG A 366 -1.99 -11.59 17.56
CA ARG A 366 -1.35 -10.26 17.56
C ARG A 366 -2.20 -9.21 16.85
N ILE A 367 -2.81 -9.56 15.71
CA ILE A 367 -3.73 -8.67 14.99
C ILE A 367 -4.95 -8.30 15.84
N GLU A 368 -5.57 -9.29 16.47
CA GLU A 368 -6.77 -9.11 17.29
C GLU A 368 -6.50 -8.27 18.57
N ASP A 369 -5.25 -8.27 19.06
CA ASP A 369 -4.83 -7.48 20.21
C ASP A 369 -4.39 -6.06 19.82
N ALA A 370 -3.52 -5.90 18.82
CA ALA A 370 -2.78 -4.66 18.58
C ALA A 370 -3.21 -3.85 17.34
N PHE A 371 -3.98 -4.43 16.41
CA PHE A 371 -4.34 -3.83 15.11
C PHE A 371 -5.85 -3.58 14.95
N ARG A 372 -6.48 -3.20 16.06
CA ARG A 372 -7.93 -2.98 16.15
C ARG A 372 -8.34 -1.60 15.68
N TYR A 373 -9.45 -1.52 14.96
CA TYR A 373 -10.02 -0.25 14.52
C TYR A 373 -10.43 0.64 15.70
N GLU A 374 -10.96 0.08 16.80
CA GLU A 374 -11.37 0.89 17.95
C GLU A 374 -10.20 1.69 18.54
N ASP A 375 -9.00 1.10 18.58
CA ASP A 375 -7.82 1.77 19.11
C ASP A 375 -7.33 2.87 18.16
N ARG A 376 -7.32 2.60 16.85
CA ARG A 376 -6.97 3.61 15.84
C ARG A 376 -7.96 4.77 15.84
N ILE A 377 -9.26 4.49 15.91
CA ILE A 377 -10.30 5.52 15.95
C ILE A 377 -10.16 6.40 17.19
N ARG A 378 -9.86 5.85 18.37
CA ARG A 378 -9.62 6.67 19.57
C ARG A 378 -8.48 7.67 19.34
N VAL A 379 -7.40 7.26 18.67
CA VAL A 379 -6.30 8.16 18.30
C VAL A 379 -6.75 9.19 17.26
N LEU A 380 -7.44 8.76 16.19
CA LEU A 380 -7.92 9.65 15.13
C LEU A 380 -8.86 10.75 15.66
N LEU A 381 -9.66 10.45 16.69
CA LEU A 381 -10.65 11.36 17.27
C LEU A 381 -10.15 12.12 18.50
N ASP A 382 -8.92 11.85 18.96
CA ASP A 382 -8.29 12.63 20.02
C ASP A 382 -7.98 14.03 19.45
N PHE A 383 -8.53 15.10 20.04
CA PHE A 383 -8.44 16.47 19.53
C PHE A 383 -8.21 17.49 20.63
#